data_AF-A0A1M3ISM4-F1
#
_entry.id   AF-A0A1M3ISM4-F1
#
_cell.length_a   1.000
_cell.length_b   1.000
_cell.length_c   1.000
_cell.angle_alpha   90.00
_cell.angle_beta   90.00
_cell.angle_gamma   90.00
#
_symmetry.space_group_name_H-M   'P 1'
#
loop_
_entity.id
_entity.type
_entity.pdbx_description
1 polymer ?
#
loop_
_entity_poly.entity_id
_entity_poly.type
_entity_poly.pdbx_seq_one_letter_code
_entity_poly.pdbx_strand_id
1 'polypeptide(L)'
;MKEIVNQKVARIDIRTSQNAKAFLQEAAAINHKSITEFLLEHGLKAAEHVLADKRIFMLNDEQWELFCEALDRPIQEKPNLNKLLSKPSVFEK
;
A
#
# COMPACT_ATOMS: atom_id res chain seq x y z
N MET A 1 -27.63 -5.17 -1.97
CA MET A 1 -26.18 -5.10 -1.67
C MET A 1 -25.57 -6.41 -2.13
N LYS A 2 -24.74 -6.42 -3.17
CA LYS A 2 -23.99 -7.64 -3.52
C LYS A 2 -22.77 -7.69 -2.59
N GLU A 3 -22.67 -8.72 -1.77
CA GLU A 3 -21.41 -9.09 -1.15
C GLU A 3 -20.39 -9.29 -2.27
N ILE A 4 -19.37 -8.43 -2.32
CA ILE A 4 -18.18 -8.71 -3.10
C ILE A 4 -17.43 -9.76 -2.27
N VAL A 5 -17.80 -11.02 -2.45
CA VAL A 5 -16.97 -12.14 -2.00
C VAL A 5 -15.64 -11.97 -2.72
N ASN A 6 -14.61 -11.57 -1.98
CA ASN A 6 -13.25 -11.40 -2.50
C ASN A 6 -12.63 -12.77 -2.76
N GLN A 7 -13.14 -13.48 -3.76
CA GLN A 7 -12.51 -14.71 -4.23
C GLN A 7 -11.16 -14.34 -4.86
N LYS A 8 -10.10 -15.05 -4.46
CA LYS A 8 -8.77 -14.94 -5.07
C LYS A 8 -8.80 -15.56 -6.48
N VAL A 9 -9.45 -14.89 -7.43
CA VAL A 9 -9.64 -15.39 -8.80
C VAL A 9 -8.44 -15.09 -9.70
N ALA A 10 -7.68 -14.04 -9.39
CA ALA A 10 -6.52 -13.63 -10.18
C ALA A 10 -5.36 -14.63 -10.03
N ARG A 11 -4.71 -14.97 -11.15
CA ARG A 11 -3.55 -15.86 -11.21
C ARG A 11 -2.29 -15.09 -11.57
N ILE A 12 -1.17 -15.47 -10.95
CA ILE A 12 0.17 -14.96 -11.23
C ILE A 12 1.06 -16.16 -11.53
N ASP A 13 1.50 -16.30 -12.79
CA ASP A 13 2.40 -17.36 -13.22
C ASP A 13 3.85 -16.85 -13.18
N ILE A 14 4.74 -17.57 -12.49
CA ILE A 14 6.14 -17.18 -12.32
C ILE A 14 7.05 -18.31 -12.82
N ARG A 15 7.98 -17.98 -13.71
CA ARG A 15 9.09 -18.86 -14.11
C ARG A 15 10.34 -18.47 -13.35
N THR A 16 11.08 -19.46 -12.86
CA THR A 16 12.31 -19.23 -12.08
C THR A 16 13.28 -20.41 -12.25
N SER A 17 14.51 -20.25 -11.78
CA SER A 17 15.51 -21.32 -11.77
C SER A 17 15.25 -22.31 -10.62
N GLN A 18 15.80 -23.53 -10.75
CA GLN A 18 15.66 -24.55 -9.70
C GLN A 18 16.26 -24.06 -8.36
N ASN A 19 17.40 -23.36 -8.42
CA ASN A 19 18.06 -22.83 -7.23
C ASN A 19 17.21 -21.76 -6.54
N ALA A 20 16.63 -20.83 -7.31
CA ALA A 20 15.76 -19.80 -6.75
C ALA A 20 14.48 -20.39 -6.16
N LYS A 21 13.90 -21.43 -6.78
CA LYS A 21 12.77 -22.16 -6.21
C LYS A 21 13.13 -22.81 -4.88
N ALA A 22 14.25 -23.53 -4.80
CA ALA A 22 14.68 -24.20 -3.56
C ALA A 22 14.89 -23.19 -2.41
N PHE A 23 15.56 -22.08 -2.71
CA PHE A 23 15.79 -21.00 -1.74
C PHE A 23 14.49 -20.40 -1.21
N LEU A 24 13.51 -20.14 -2.10
CA LEU A 24 12.19 -19.64 -1.69
C LEU A 24 11.39 -20.67 -0.89
N GLN A 25 11.53 -21.97 -1.18
CA GLN A 25 10.88 -23.04 -0.42
C GLN A 25 11.44 -23.12 1.01
N GLU A 26 12.76 -23.00 1.17
CA GLU A 26 13.40 -22.98 2.49
C GLU A 26 12.93 -21.78 3.31
N ALA A 27 12.91 -20.59 2.72
CA ALA A 27 12.41 -19.38 3.39
C ALA A 27 10.94 -19.51 3.80
N ALA A 28 10.10 -20.09 2.93
CA ALA A 28 8.68 -20.35 3.23
C ALA A 28 8.52 -21.37 4.38
N ALA A 29 9.34 -22.42 4.40
CA ALA A 29 9.32 -23.45 5.43
C ALA A 29 9.67 -22.89 6.82
N ILE A 30 10.67 -22.02 6.90
CA ILE A 30 11.04 -21.31 8.14
C ILE A 30 9.87 -20.45 8.67
N ASN A 31 9.06 -19.90 7.76
CA ASN A 31 7.89 -19.10 8.09
C ASN A 31 6.61 -19.92 8.29
N HIS A 32 6.68 -21.25 8.26
CA HIS A 32 5.54 -22.17 8.35
C HIS A 32 4.43 -21.86 7.32
N LYS A 33 4.83 -21.46 6.11
CA LYS A 33 3.93 -21.07 5.02
C LYS A 33 4.20 -21.87 3.76
N SER A 34 3.18 -22.00 2.91
CA SER A 34 3.41 -22.47 1.54
C SER A 34 4.24 -21.44 0.74
N ILE A 35 4.93 -21.91 -0.31
CA ILE A 35 5.69 -21.01 -1.20
C ILE A 35 4.80 -19.90 -1.79
N THR A 36 3.55 -20.22 -2.11
CA THR A 36 2.59 -19.27 -2.67
C THR A 36 2.21 -18.19 -1.66
N GLU A 37 1.94 -18.57 -0.40
CA GLU A 37 1.63 -17.61 0.66
C GLU A 37 2.82 -16.72 0.98
N PHE A 38 4.02 -17.31 1.07
CA PHE A 38 5.25 -16.59 1.32
C PHE A 38 5.52 -15.53 0.24
N LEU A 39 5.42 -15.93 -1.03
CA LEU A 39 5.62 -15.03 -2.17
C LEU A 39 4.55 -13.95 -2.25
N LEU A 40 3.29 -14.29 -2.03
CA LEU A 40 2.20 -13.31 -2.08
C LEU A 40 2.38 -12.25 -0.99
N GLU A 41 2.67 -12.65 0.25
CA GLU A 41 2.86 -11.71 1.35
C GLU A 41 4.04 -10.77 1.11
N HIS A 42 5.20 -11.32 0.74
CA HIS A 42 6.39 -10.50 0.52
C HIS A 42 6.26 -9.64 -0.74
N GLY A 43 5.59 -10.15 -1.78
CA GLY A 43 5.26 -9.39 -2.98
C GLY A 43 4.35 -8.20 -2.68
N LEU A 44 3.33 -8.40 -1.84
CA LEU A 44 2.44 -7.31 -1.40
C LEU A 44 3.18 -6.26 -0.57
N LYS A 45 3.99 -6.68 0.41
CA LYS A 45 4.84 -5.76 1.19
C LYS A 45 5.76 -4.95 0.28
N ALA A 46 6.44 -5.59 -0.66
CA ALA A 46 7.29 -4.91 -1.62
C ALA A 46 6.50 -3.92 -2.49
N ALA A 47 5.31 -4.29 -2.96
CA ALA A 47 4.44 -3.39 -3.71
C ALA A 47 3.98 -2.19 -2.87
N GLU A 48 3.59 -2.40 -1.62
CA GLU A 48 3.24 -1.34 -0.67
C GLU A 48 4.41 -0.36 -0.49
N HIS A 49 5.63 -0.86 -0.29
CA HIS A 49 6.82 -0.01 -0.20
C HIS A 49 7.06 0.79 -1.48
N VAL A 50 6.99 0.15 -2.66
CA VAL A 50 7.17 0.84 -3.95
C VAL A 50 6.11 1.94 -4.15
N LEU A 51 4.86 1.68 -3.75
CA LEU A 51 3.77 2.64 -3.85
C LEU A 51 3.89 3.76 -2.81
N ALA A 52 4.32 3.46 -1.59
CA ALA A 52 4.53 4.44 -0.52
C ALA A 52 5.76 5.32 -0.77
N ASP A 53 6.82 4.74 -1.35
CA ASP A 53 8.03 5.45 -1.77
C ASP A 53 7.80 6.31 -3.02
N LYS A 54 6.57 6.32 -3.56
CA LYS A 54 6.20 7.23 -4.64
C LYS A 54 6.17 8.67 -4.13
N ARG A 55 7.35 9.31 -4.19
CA ARG A 55 7.57 10.73 -3.86
C ARG A 55 7.15 11.69 -4.96
N ILE A 56 6.89 11.18 -6.17
CA ILE A 56 6.57 11.98 -7.34
C ILE A 56 5.11 11.74 -7.74
N PHE A 57 4.30 12.78 -7.60
CA PHE A 57 2.94 12.84 -8.11
C PHE A 57 2.96 13.62 -9.42
N MET A 58 2.73 12.93 -10.52
CA MET A 58 2.57 13.59 -11.82
C MET A 58 1.14 14.09 -11.92
N LEU A 59 0.98 15.39 -12.09
CA LEU A 59 -0.30 16.06 -12.31
C LEU A 59 -0.38 16.42 -13.79
N ASN A 60 -1.56 16.26 -14.39
CA ASN A 60 -1.87 16.89 -15.67
C ASN A 60 -2.19 18.39 -15.45
N ASP A 61 -2.36 19.15 -16.54
CA ASP A 61 -2.52 20.61 -16.45
C ASP A 61 -3.72 21.03 -15.58
N GLU A 62 -4.87 20.35 -15.72
CA GLU A 62 -6.06 20.62 -14.91
C GLU A 62 -5.82 20.34 -13.42
N GLN A 63 -5.18 19.22 -13.10
CA GLN A 63 -4.84 18.86 -11.73
C GLN A 63 -3.80 19.81 -11.12
N TRP A 64 -2.89 20.32 -11.94
CA TRP A 64 -1.89 21.30 -11.52
C TRP A 64 -2.55 22.63 -11.14
N GLU A 65 -3.48 23.12 -11.96
CA GLU A 65 -4.22 24.36 -11.67
C GLU A 65 -5.04 24.26 -10.38
N LEU A 66 -5.78 23.15 -10.20
CA LEU A 66 -6.52 22.87 -8.96
C LEU A 66 -5.61 22.78 -7.74
N PHE A 67 -4.41 22.21 -7.91
CA PHE A 67 -3.43 22.12 -6.85
C PHE A 67 -2.89 23.50 -6.44
N CYS A 68 -2.57 24.36 -7.42
CA CYS A 68 -2.15 25.73 -7.15
C CYS A 68 -3.25 26.54 -6.45
N GLU A 69 -4.51 26.47 -6.93
CA GLU A 69 -5.63 27.15 -6.28
C GLU A 69 -5.81 26.69 -4.81
N ALA A 70 -5.65 25.38 -4.56
CA ALA A 70 -5.73 24.85 -3.20
C ALA A 70 -4.60 25.34 -2.29
N LEU A 71 -3.41 25.59 -2.83
CA LEU A 71 -2.26 26.13 -2.08
C LEU A 71 -2.41 27.62 -1.77
N ASP A 72 -2.95 28.40 -2.72
CA ASP A 72 -3.14 29.85 -2.55
C ASP A 72 -4.35 30.19 -1.66
N ARG A 73 -5.21 29.21 -1.40
CA ARG A 73 -6.40 29.41 -0.58
C ARG A 73 -6.02 29.82 0.85
N PRO A 74 -6.64 30.89 1.41
CA PRO A 74 -6.40 31.26 2.80
C PRO A 74 -6.77 30.13 3.76
N ILE A 75 -6.07 30.08 4.90
CA ILE A 75 -6.31 29.09 5.95
C ILE A 75 -7.78 29.14 6.37
N GLN A 76 -8.46 28.02 6.22
CA GLN A 76 -9.84 27.85 6.66
C GLN A 76 -9.88 26.99 7.90
N GLU A 77 -10.68 27.41 8.88
CA GLU A 77 -10.95 26.60 10.06
C GLU A 77 -11.61 25.28 9.65
N LYS A 78 -11.06 24.18 10.16
CA LYS A 78 -11.58 22.83 9.93
C LYS A 78 -11.96 22.24 11.29
N PRO A 79 -13.21 22.41 11.77
CA PRO A 79 -13.63 22.00 13.11
C PRO A 79 -13.36 20.52 13.40
N ASN A 80 -13.54 19.65 12.40
CA ASN A 80 -13.28 18.22 12.52
C ASN A 80 -11.79 17.90 12.64
N LEU A 81 -10.93 18.65 11.95
CA LEU A 81 -9.47 18.50 12.05
C LEU A 81 -8.98 18.95 13.43
N ASN A 82 -9.52 20.07 13.94
CA ASN A 82 -9.19 20.57 15.28
C ASN A 82 -9.58 19.54 16.37
N LYS A 83 -10.80 19.00 16.28
CA LYS A 83 -11.26 17.91 17.15
C LYS A 83 -10.40 16.64 17.06
N LEU A 84 -9.86 16.32 15.88
CA LEU A 84 -8.99 15.15 15.71
C LEU A 84 -7.63 15.37 16.38
N LEU A 85 -7.01 16.52 16.15
CA LEU A 85 -5.68 16.86 16.68
C LEU A 85 -5.67 17.13 18.19
N SER A 86 -6.83 17.43 18.78
CA SER A 86 -6.98 17.62 20.23
C SER A 86 -7.14 16.31 21.01
N LYS A 87 -7.25 15.16 20.32
CA LYS A 87 -7.33 13.85 20.97
C LYS A 87 -5.91 13.32 21.27
N PRO A 88 -5.70 12.65 22.41
CA PRO A 88 -4.42 12.02 22.70
C PRO A 88 -4.02 11.04 21.59
N SER A 89 -2.74 11.05 21.23
CA SER A 89 -2.24 10.20 20.17
C SER A 89 -2.28 8.73 20.60
N VAL A 90 -2.62 7.84 19.67
CA VAL A 90 -2.53 6.38 19.91
C VAL A 90 -1.09 5.90 20.12
N PHE A 91 -0.11 6.77 19.86
CA PHE A 91 1.33 6.51 20.01
C PHE A 91 1.94 7.13 21.28
N GLU A 92 1.17 7.91 22.05
CA GLU A 92 1.59 8.45 23.35
C GLU A 92 1.22 7.42 24.44
N LYS A 93 2.15 6.53 24.75
CA LYS A 93 2.17 5.74 25.98
C LYS A 93 3.37 6.12 26.82
#